data_AF-A0A813F6S8-F1
#
_entry.id   AF-A0A813F6S8-F1
#
_cell.length_a   1.000
_cell.length_b   1.000
_cell.length_c   1.000
_cell.angle_alpha   90.00
_cell.angle_beta   90.00
_cell.angle_gamma   90.00
#
_symmetry.space_group_name_H-M   'P 1'
#
loop_
_entity.id
_entity.type
_entity.pdbx_description
1 polymer ?
#
loop_
_entity_poly.entity_id
_entity_poly.type
_entity_poly.pdbx_seq_one_letter_code
_entity_poly.pdbx_strand_id
1 'polypeptide(L)'
;RCLLRLLCRDYSGLVNFNCDFCFSTDQAPRVQEGIQVFIFTNPAGRYKLDLVRPYHRTILRMLYEYTEYKKLTPDATFQNISFTPGSFSHPSGKDQNLVWPVPTSGNLEMTFSIDKVMEVVMKGTPDDRFTEVLGLYNEAMRFKPGYKKLVTLIAQWKSLEGNLLAQSMMLNALARDFIFDASHVDQLCLSKSMT
;
A
#
# COMPACT_ATOMS: atom_id res chain seq x y z
N ARG A 1 -1.06 -5.01 -8.09
CA ARG A 1 -0.70 -4.69 -6.68
C ARG A 1 -1.83 -4.99 -5.68
N CYS A 2 -2.97 -4.30 -5.72
CA CYS A 2 -4.08 -4.55 -4.77
C CYS A 2 -4.60 -6.00 -4.81
N LEU A 3 -4.70 -6.60 -6.01
CA LEU A 3 -5.09 -7.99 -6.19
C LEU A 3 -4.13 -8.97 -5.48
N LEU A 4 -2.81 -8.76 -5.63
CA LEU A 4 -1.80 -9.59 -4.96
C LEU A 4 -1.93 -9.49 -3.44
N ARG A 5 -2.16 -8.29 -2.90
CA ARG A 5 -2.39 -8.09 -1.46
C ARG A 5 -3.64 -8.83 -0.98
N LEU A 6 -4.72 -8.80 -1.75
CA LEU A 6 -5.96 -9.53 -1.44
C LEU A 6 -5.75 -11.04 -1.49
N LEU A 7 -5.03 -11.56 -2.50
CA LEU A 7 -4.70 -12.97 -2.63
C LEU A 7 -3.96 -13.48 -1.39
N CYS A 8 -3.00 -12.69 -0.90
CA CYS A 8 -2.10 -13.12 0.16
C CYS A 8 -2.67 -13.01 1.57
N ARG A 9 -3.93 -12.58 1.73
CA ARG A 9 -4.59 -12.62 3.05
C ARG A 9 -5.04 -14.05 3.36
N ASP A 10 -4.79 -14.52 4.57
CA ASP A 10 -5.13 -15.89 4.96
C ASP A 10 -6.64 -16.18 4.94
N TYR A 11 -7.47 -15.15 5.18
CA TYR A 11 -8.92 -15.24 5.08
C TYR A 11 -9.47 -15.07 3.66
N SER A 12 -8.60 -14.78 2.68
CA SER A 12 -9.03 -14.70 1.29
C SER A 12 -9.17 -16.09 0.71
N GLY A 13 -10.38 -16.45 0.24
CA GLY A 13 -10.63 -17.70 -0.49
C GLY A 13 -10.02 -17.72 -1.90
N LEU A 14 -9.40 -16.63 -2.37
CA LEU A 14 -8.79 -16.58 -3.69
C LEU A 14 -7.53 -17.45 -3.75
N VAL A 15 -7.61 -18.56 -4.45
CA VAL A 15 -6.49 -19.52 -4.61
C VAL A 15 -5.79 -19.36 -5.96
N ASN A 16 -6.50 -18.87 -6.97
CA ASN A 16 -5.99 -18.71 -8.32
C ASN A 16 -6.35 -17.32 -8.85
N PHE A 17 -5.46 -16.73 -9.64
CA PHE A 17 -5.67 -15.44 -10.27
C PHE A 17 -4.89 -15.40 -11.58
N ASN A 18 -5.48 -14.76 -12.59
CA ASN A 18 -4.82 -14.52 -13.85
C ASN A 18 -4.55 -13.01 -13.98
N CYS A 19 -3.31 -12.65 -14.27
CA CYS A 19 -2.90 -11.26 -14.53
C CYS A 19 -2.69 -10.97 -16.02
N ASP A 20 -3.13 -11.84 -16.93
CA ASP A 20 -3.08 -11.61 -18.37
C ASP A 20 -3.66 -10.22 -18.70
N PHE A 21 -2.94 -9.49 -19.55
CA PHE A 21 -3.28 -8.13 -19.99
C PHE A 21 -3.35 -7.06 -18.89
N CYS A 22 -3.01 -7.37 -17.63
CA CYS A 22 -2.95 -6.39 -16.53
C CYS A 22 -1.66 -5.54 -16.54
N PHE A 23 -0.93 -5.55 -17.65
CA PHE A 23 0.43 -5.00 -17.79
C PHE A 23 0.51 -3.73 -18.64
N SER A 24 -0.59 -2.97 -18.75
CA SER A 24 -0.58 -1.79 -19.61
C SER A 24 0.35 -0.70 -19.06
N THR A 25 1.23 -0.20 -19.92
CA THR A 25 2.11 0.94 -19.67
C THR A 25 1.45 2.28 -20.02
N ASP A 26 0.25 2.26 -20.61
CA ASP A 26 -0.22 3.43 -21.36
C ASP A 26 -1.03 4.46 -20.56
N GLN A 27 -1.47 4.16 -19.32
CA GLN A 27 -2.14 5.16 -18.47
C GLN A 27 -1.95 4.89 -16.97
N ALA A 28 -0.75 4.52 -16.52
CA ALA A 28 -0.39 5.04 -15.21
C ALA A 28 -0.19 6.54 -15.46
N PRO A 29 -1.07 7.45 -14.98
CA PRO A 29 -0.77 8.87 -15.09
C PRO A 29 0.65 9.00 -14.58
N ARG A 30 1.56 9.52 -15.41
CA ARG A 30 2.88 9.94 -14.92
C ARG A 30 2.54 10.70 -13.66
N VAL A 31 2.89 10.12 -12.52
CA VAL A 31 2.66 10.76 -11.24
C VAL A 31 3.44 12.05 -11.40
N GLN A 32 2.73 13.14 -11.71
CA GLN A 32 3.31 14.46 -11.67
C GLN A 32 3.98 14.52 -10.30
N GLU A 33 5.25 14.92 -10.29
CA GLU A 33 6.07 14.91 -9.09
C GLU A 33 5.26 15.38 -7.88
N GLY A 34 4.98 14.46 -6.94
CA GLY A 34 4.22 14.76 -5.73
C GLY A 34 2.79 14.20 -5.63
N ILE A 35 2.23 13.47 -6.60
CA ILE A 35 0.89 12.83 -6.45
C ILE A 35 1.02 11.36 -6.02
N GLN A 36 0.98 11.10 -4.71
CA GLN A 36 1.13 9.73 -4.22
C GLN A 36 -0.11 8.86 -4.48
N VAL A 37 0.11 7.66 -5.06
CA VAL A 37 -0.91 6.62 -5.17
C VAL A 37 -1.06 5.95 -3.80
N PHE A 38 -2.30 5.83 -3.30
CA PHE A 38 -2.57 5.19 -2.03
C PHE A 38 -2.09 3.73 -2.01
N ILE A 39 -1.25 3.41 -1.03
CA ILE A 39 -0.75 2.06 -0.77
C ILE A 39 -1.15 1.72 0.66
N PHE A 40 -2.11 0.81 0.83
CA PHE A 40 -2.64 0.47 2.17
C PHE A 40 -1.57 0.03 3.17
N THR A 41 -0.49 -0.61 2.72
CA THR A 41 0.59 -1.07 3.61
C THR A 41 1.55 0.02 4.03
N ASN A 42 1.73 1.03 3.19
CA ASN A 42 2.54 2.20 3.48
C ASN A 42 1.88 3.42 2.81
N PRO A 43 0.87 4.03 3.47
CA PRO A 43 0.15 5.16 2.92
C PRO A 43 0.90 6.49 3.13
N ALA A 44 2.12 6.47 3.66
CA ALA A 44 2.82 7.69 4.05
C ALA A 44 3.28 8.51 2.84
N GLY A 45 3.11 9.83 2.94
CA GLY A 45 3.69 10.84 2.06
C GLY A 45 2.66 11.87 1.58
N ARG A 46 2.93 12.54 0.46
CA ARG A 46 2.21 13.75 0.04
C ARG A 46 1.05 13.44 -0.89
N TYR A 47 -0.12 13.99 -0.57
CA TYR A 47 -1.35 13.83 -1.35
C TYR A 47 -1.88 15.18 -1.79
N LYS A 48 -2.27 15.26 -3.06
CA LYS A 48 -3.01 16.36 -3.65
C LYS A 48 -4.32 15.82 -4.23
N LEU A 49 -5.41 16.10 -3.54
CA LEU A 49 -6.73 15.52 -3.77
C LEU A 49 -7.71 16.60 -4.24
N ASP A 50 -8.04 16.57 -5.52
CA ASP A 50 -9.23 17.22 -6.07
C ASP A 50 -10.49 16.45 -5.64
N LEU A 51 -11.21 16.99 -4.65
CA LEU A 51 -12.37 16.33 -4.03
C LEU A 51 -13.62 16.37 -4.91
N VAL A 52 -13.62 17.05 -6.07
CA VAL A 52 -14.67 16.89 -7.09
C VAL A 52 -14.63 15.48 -7.68
N ARG A 53 -13.46 14.84 -7.69
CA ARG A 53 -13.26 13.49 -8.22
C ARG A 53 -13.65 12.43 -7.19
N PRO A 54 -14.56 11.49 -7.54
CA PRO A 54 -14.91 10.37 -6.66
C PRO A 54 -13.70 9.56 -6.21
N TYR A 55 -12.73 9.36 -7.10
CA TYR A 55 -11.51 8.61 -6.82
C TYR A 55 -10.68 9.22 -5.67
N HIS A 56 -10.48 10.54 -5.67
CA HIS A 56 -9.73 11.22 -4.61
C HIS A 56 -10.48 11.22 -3.28
N ARG A 57 -11.81 11.32 -3.31
CA ARG A 57 -12.65 11.14 -2.12
C ARG A 57 -12.48 9.74 -1.53
N THR A 58 -12.39 8.72 -2.37
CA THR A 58 -12.11 7.35 -1.92
C THR A 58 -10.72 7.23 -1.30
N ILE A 59 -9.69 7.87 -1.87
CA ILE A 59 -8.34 7.91 -1.25
C ILE A 59 -8.42 8.51 0.16
N LEU A 60 -9.08 9.65 0.32
CA LEU A 60 -9.23 10.30 1.62
C LEU A 60 -9.93 9.38 2.63
N ARG A 61 -11.01 8.70 2.23
CA ARG A 61 -11.70 7.71 3.09
C ARG A 61 -10.79 6.56 3.49
N MET A 62 -10.02 6.01 2.54
CA MET A 62 -9.08 4.93 2.83
C MET A 62 -7.96 5.36 3.80
N LEU A 63 -7.54 6.63 3.77
CA LEU A 63 -6.59 7.17 4.73
C LEU A 63 -7.19 7.23 6.14
N TYR A 64 -8.45 7.67 6.28
CA TYR A 64 -9.15 7.61 7.57
C TYR A 64 -9.36 6.19 8.09
N GLU A 65 -9.76 5.26 7.21
CA GLU A 65 -9.85 3.83 7.56
C GLU A 65 -8.52 3.26 8.03
N TYR A 66 -7.40 3.67 7.41
CA TYR A 66 -6.07 3.26 7.85
C TYR A 66 -5.72 3.82 9.23
N THR A 67 -6.01 5.10 9.48
CA THR A 67 -5.82 5.74 10.79
C THR A 67 -6.63 5.02 11.88
N GLU A 68 -7.89 4.68 11.60
CA GLU A 68 -8.76 3.89 12.48
C GLU A 68 -8.21 2.47 12.70
N TYR A 69 -7.78 1.78 11.63
CA TYR A 69 -7.19 0.45 11.70
C TYR A 69 -5.93 0.41 12.59
N LYS A 70 -5.11 1.47 12.53
CA LYS A 70 -3.92 1.64 13.39
C LYS A 70 -4.22 2.25 14.76
N LYS A 71 -5.49 2.51 15.09
CA LYS A 71 -5.94 3.11 16.36
C LYS A 71 -5.27 4.46 16.67
N LEU A 72 -5.03 5.26 15.64
CA LEU A 72 -4.49 6.61 15.75
C LEU A 72 -5.58 7.67 15.55
N THR A 73 -5.29 8.92 15.92
CA THR A 73 -6.17 10.05 15.62
C THR A 73 -5.82 10.67 14.26
N PRO A 74 -6.78 11.30 13.57
CA PRO A 74 -6.49 12.05 12.36
C PRO A 74 -5.41 13.13 12.57
N ASP A 75 -5.46 13.88 13.67
CA ASP A 75 -4.49 14.95 13.95
C ASP A 75 -3.04 14.43 14.09
N ALA A 76 -2.87 13.16 14.50
CA ALA A 76 -1.56 12.54 14.63
C ALA A 76 -0.99 12.03 13.29
N THR A 77 -1.84 11.86 12.27
CA THR A 77 -1.49 11.22 10.99
C THR A 77 -1.55 12.19 9.80
N PHE A 78 -2.45 13.16 9.84
CA PHE A 78 -2.60 14.17 8.79
C PHE A 78 -1.82 15.43 9.18
N GLN A 79 -0.84 15.80 8.35
CA GLN A 79 0.06 16.93 8.57
C GLN A 79 0.05 17.89 7.37
N ASN A 80 0.49 19.13 7.56
CA ASN A 80 0.63 20.13 6.49
C ASN A 80 -0.64 20.26 5.63
N ILE A 81 -1.80 20.31 6.29
CA ILE A 81 -3.10 20.32 5.62
C ILE A 81 -3.37 21.72 5.07
N SER A 82 -3.64 21.80 3.76
CA SER A 82 -4.17 22.99 3.12
C SER A 82 -5.39 22.60 2.29
N PHE A 83 -6.42 23.46 2.34
CA PHE A 83 -7.64 23.25 1.60
C PHE A 83 -8.03 24.54 0.89
N THR A 84 -8.71 24.43 -0.23
CA THR A 84 -9.15 25.58 -1.03
C THR A 84 -10.58 25.30 -1.51
N PRO A 85 -11.54 26.21 -1.28
CA PRO A 85 -11.38 27.64 -0.96
C PRO A 85 -11.40 28.05 0.52
N GLY A 86 -11.19 27.13 1.49
CA GLY A 86 -11.28 27.47 2.92
C GLY A 86 -10.42 26.58 3.83
N SER A 87 -10.78 26.48 5.10
CA SER A 87 -10.11 25.56 6.04
C SER A 87 -10.67 24.13 5.93
N PHE A 88 -9.80 23.15 6.19
CA PHE A 88 -10.21 21.75 6.32
C PHE A 88 -10.48 21.42 7.78
N SER A 89 -11.49 20.59 8.03
CA SER A 89 -11.75 20.01 9.34
C SER A 89 -11.95 18.51 9.19
N HIS A 90 -11.33 17.72 10.07
CA HIS A 90 -11.52 16.28 10.08
C HIS A 90 -12.96 15.94 10.51
N PRO A 91 -13.57 14.89 9.93
CA PRO A 91 -14.84 14.39 10.40
C PRO A 91 -14.68 13.81 11.82
N SER A 92 -15.69 14.02 12.67
CA SER A 92 -15.69 13.52 14.06
C SER A 92 -15.87 12.00 14.16
N GLY A 93 -16.25 11.34 13.07
CA GLY A 93 -16.52 9.92 13.01
C GLY A 93 -17.17 9.51 11.69
N LYS A 94 -17.56 8.25 11.61
CA LYS A 94 -18.37 7.73 10.50
C LYS A 94 -19.81 8.22 10.60
N ASP A 95 -20.44 8.37 9.44
CA ASP A 95 -21.86 8.72 9.32
C ASP A 95 -22.78 7.51 9.61
N GLN A 96 -24.09 7.69 9.41
CA GLN A 96 -25.10 6.64 9.59
C GLN A 96 -24.90 5.42 8.68
N ASN A 97 -24.17 5.58 7.58
CA ASN A 97 -23.85 4.52 6.63
C ASN A 97 -22.51 3.83 6.96
N LEU A 98 -21.91 4.14 8.11
CA LEU A 98 -20.58 3.66 8.52
C LEU A 98 -19.46 4.10 7.57
N VAL A 99 -19.64 5.21 6.85
CA VAL A 99 -18.66 5.77 5.92
C VAL A 99 -18.08 7.06 6.50
N TRP A 100 -16.79 7.30 6.26
CA TRP A 100 -16.17 8.57 6.60
C TRP A 100 -16.72 9.70 5.71
N PRO A 101 -17.39 10.72 6.28
CA PRO A 101 -17.87 11.84 5.51
C PRO A 101 -16.68 12.67 5.05
N VAL A 102 -16.66 12.98 3.76
CA VAL A 102 -15.60 13.76 3.10
C VAL A 102 -16.23 14.84 2.22
N PRO A 103 -15.61 16.02 2.06
CA PRO A 103 -16.15 17.06 1.19
C PRO A 103 -16.30 16.57 -0.25
N THR A 104 -17.32 17.08 -0.95
CA THR A 104 -17.65 16.72 -2.33
C THR A 104 -16.99 17.63 -3.38
N SER A 105 -16.32 18.70 -2.93
CA SER A 105 -15.64 19.69 -3.76
C SER A 105 -14.45 20.31 -3.02
N GLY A 106 -13.61 21.04 -3.73
CA GLY A 106 -12.39 21.68 -3.21
C GLY A 106 -11.13 20.87 -3.44
N ASN A 107 -9.98 21.52 -3.25
CA ASN A 107 -8.66 20.89 -3.37
C ASN A 107 -8.06 20.73 -1.98
N LEU A 108 -7.65 19.52 -1.63
CA LEU A 108 -6.99 19.18 -0.37
C LEU A 108 -5.54 18.77 -0.66
N GLU A 109 -4.57 19.49 -0.13
CA GLU A 109 -3.17 19.07 -0.11
C GLU A 109 -2.76 18.76 1.33
N MET A 110 -2.11 17.62 1.53
CA MET A 110 -1.73 17.14 2.86
C MET A 110 -0.56 16.18 2.79
N THR A 111 0.14 16.03 3.93
CA THR A 111 1.13 14.98 4.15
C THR A 111 0.54 13.96 5.13
N PHE A 112 0.45 12.70 4.71
CA PHE A 112 0.06 11.61 5.61
C PHE A 112 1.32 11.01 6.23
N SER A 113 1.45 11.07 7.56
CA SER A 113 2.56 10.50 8.32
C SER A 113 2.12 9.22 9.02
N ILE A 114 3.04 8.26 9.06
CA ILE A 114 2.95 7.01 9.82
C ILE A 114 3.93 6.99 10.99
N ASP A 115 4.56 8.13 11.32
CA ASP A 115 5.64 8.19 12.31
C ASP A 115 5.13 7.74 13.67
N LYS A 116 3.90 8.08 14.06
CA LYS A 116 3.27 7.58 15.28
C LYS A 116 3.02 6.07 15.28
N VAL A 117 2.77 5.47 14.12
CA VAL A 117 2.73 4.00 14.01
C VAL A 117 4.13 3.44 14.29
N MET A 118 5.16 4.07 13.73
CA MET A 118 6.53 3.62 13.90
C MET A 118 7.05 3.81 15.32
N GLU A 119 6.77 4.94 15.97
CA GLU A 119 7.09 5.18 17.38
C GLU A 119 6.51 4.10 18.29
N VAL A 120 5.26 3.68 18.04
CA VAL A 120 4.63 2.60 18.81
C VAL A 120 5.30 1.25 18.54
N VAL A 121 5.59 0.95 17.27
CA VAL A 121 6.21 -0.31 16.86
C VAL A 121 7.65 -0.44 17.35
N MET A 122 8.39 0.67 17.39
CA MET A 122 9.80 0.73 17.81
C MET A 122 9.97 0.98 19.32
N LYS A 123 8.86 1.13 20.07
CA LYS A 123 8.91 1.45 21.50
C LYS A 123 9.62 0.33 22.26
N GLY A 124 10.77 0.66 22.85
CA GLY A 124 11.58 -0.27 23.65
C GLY A 124 12.72 -0.95 22.88
N THR A 125 12.91 -0.64 21.60
CA THR A 125 14.09 -1.05 20.83
C THR A 125 15.18 0.01 20.99
N PRO A 126 16.40 -0.36 21.42
CA PRO A 126 17.54 0.54 21.44
C PRO A 126 17.92 1.06 20.04
N ASP A 127 18.25 2.34 19.93
CA ASP A 127 18.58 3.01 18.66
C ASP A 127 19.82 2.42 17.97
N ASP A 128 20.69 1.72 18.70
CA ASP A 128 21.90 1.07 18.19
C ASP A 128 21.64 -0.26 17.48
N ARG A 129 20.41 -0.80 17.54
CA ARG A 129 20.02 -2.07 16.92
C ARG A 129 19.26 -1.89 15.61
N PHE A 130 19.94 -1.31 14.63
CA PHE A 130 19.37 -1.00 13.31
C PHE A 130 18.67 -2.20 12.64
N THR A 131 19.24 -3.42 12.76
CA THR A 131 18.65 -4.63 12.17
C THR A 131 17.30 -4.99 12.78
N GLU A 132 17.13 -4.81 14.10
CA GLU A 132 15.86 -5.07 14.79
C GLU A 132 14.82 -4.03 14.39
N VAL A 133 15.22 -2.75 14.33
CA VAL A 133 14.38 -1.64 13.86
C VAL A 133 13.89 -1.88 12.43
N LEU A 134 14.78 -2.33 11.54
CA LEU A 134 14.44 -2.64 10.15
C LEU A 134 13.50 -3.85 10.03
N GLY A 135 13.68 -4.87 10.87
CA GLY A 135 12.78 -6.02 10.96
C GLY A 135 11.37 -5.59 11.34
N LEU A 136 11.24 -4.85 12.44
CA LEU A 136 9.96 -4.32 12.93
C LEU A 136 9.28 -3.38 11.92
N TYR A 137 10.06 -2.54 11.23
CA TYR A 137 9.55 -1.69 10.14
C TYR A 137 8.94 -2.53 9.01
N ASN A 138 9.67 -3.54 8.54
CA ASN A 138 9.19 -4.39 7.45
C ASN A 138 7.94 -5.17 7.86
N GLU A 139 7.89 -5.73 9.06
CA GLU A 139 6.71 -6.43 9.58
C GLU A 139 5.48 -5.51 9.70
N ALA A 140 5.67 -4.24 10.07
CA ALA A 140 4.59 -3.28 10.18
C ALA A 140 4.04 -2.80 8.82
N MET A 141 4.88 -2.78 7.79
CA MET A 141 4.64 -2.13 6.49
C MET A 141 4.57 -3.07 5.30
N ARG A 142 4.76 -4.38 5.48
CA ARG A 142 4.75 -5.37 4.40
C ARG A 142 3.99 -6.62 4.80
N PHE A 143 3.50 -7.37 3.81
CA PHE A 143 2.81 -8.63 4.04
C PHE A 143 3.76 -9.81 3.96
N LYS A 144 3.70 -10.70 4.95
CA LYS A 144 4.23 -12.06 4.83
C LYS A 144 3.13 -12.96 4.26
N PRO A 145 3.24 -13.46 3.02
CA PRO A 145 2.22 -14.33 2.45
C PRO A 145 2.24 -15.69 3.16
N GLY A 146 1.06 -16.23 3.48
CA GLY A 146 0.95 -17.60 3.99
C GLY A 146 1.46 -18.63 2.99
N TYR A 147 1.95 -19.79 3.47
CA TYR A 147 2.61 -20.81 2.64
C TYR A 147 1.81 -21.21 1.38
N LYS A 148 0.51 -21.45 1.52
CA LYS A 148 -0.37 -21.81 0.39
C LYS A 148 -0.45 -20.71 -0.67
N LYS A 149 -0.42 -19.43 -0.24
CA LYS A 149 -0.49 -18.26 -1.13
C LYS A 149 0.83 -18.02 -1.85
N LEU A 150 1.93 -18.29 -1.14
CA LEU A 150 3.26 -18.21 -1.70
C LEU A 150 3.42 -19.17 -2.89
N VAL A 151 2.92 -20.40 -2.78
CA VAL A 151 2.93 -21.37 -3.90
C VAL A 151 2.21 -20.80 -5.13
N THR A 152 1.01 -20.23 -4.95
CA THR A 152 0.28 -19.57 -6.05
C THR A 152 1.06 -18.39 -6.63
N LEU A 153 1.67 -17.55 -5.78
CA LEU A 153 2.48 -16.41 -6.24
C LEU A 153 3.66 -16.86 -7.10
N ILE A 154 4.39 -17.90 -6.68
CA ILE A 154 5.55 -18.42 -7.41
C ILE A 154 5.08 -19.11 -8.71
N ALA A 155 3.97 -19.84 -8.67
CA ALA A 155 3.39 -20.44 -9.88
C ALA A 155 3.01 -19.37 -10.92
N GLN A 156 2.41 -18.26 -10.48
CA GLN A 156 2.09 -17.14 -11.36
C GLN A 156 3.37 -16.42 -11.86
N TRP A 157 4.39 -16.27 -11.02
CA TRP A 157 5.67 -15.73 -11.46
C TRP A 157 6.26 -16.55 -12.61
N LYS A 158 6.19 -17.89 -12.50
CA LYS A 158 6.65 -18.82 -13.53
C LYS A 158 5.80 -18.78 -14.80
N SER A 159 4.48 -18.59 -14.70
CA SER A 159 3.63 -18.47 -15.89
C SER A 159 3.90 -17.20 -16.71
N LEU A 160 4.54 -16.19 -16.11
CA LEU A 160 4.97 -14.95 -16.79
C LEU A 160 6.36 -15.06 -17.43
N GLU A 161 7.00 -16.23 -17.39
CA GLU A 161 8.31 -16.45 -18.01
C GLU A 161 8.28 -16.13 -19.52
N GLY A 162 9.32 -15.41 -19.99
CA GLY A 162 9.37 -14.87 -21.35
C GLY A 162 8.67 -13.52 -21.54
N ASN A 163 7.80 -13.08 -20.62
CA ASN A 163 7.19 -11.75 -20.64
C ASN A 163 7.88 -10.80 -19.66
N LEU A 164 8.97 -10.18 -20.11
CA LEU A 164 9.82 -9.30 -19.29
C LEU A 164 9.05 -8.12 -18.66
N LEU A 165 8.08 -7.55 -19.38
CA LEU A 165 7.27 -6.44 -18.88
C LEU A 165 6.41 -6.90 -17.69
N ALA A 166 5.71 -8.02 -17.86
CA ALA A 166 4.88 -8.60 -16.83
C ALA A 166 5.67 -9.01 -15.58
N GLN A 167 6.83 -9.64 -15.79
CA GLN A 167 7.75 -10.00 -14.71
C GLN A 167 8.26 -8.75 -13.98
N SER A 168 8.69 -7.71 -14.69
CA SER A 168 9.14 -6.46 -14.06
C SER A 168 8.05 -5.82 -13.21
N MET A 169 6.81 -5.78 -13.70
CA MET A 169 5.66 -5.25 -12.96
C MET A 169 5.32 -6.08 -11.72
N MET A 170 5.30 -7.41 -11.85
CA MET A 170 5.05 -8.30 -10.72
C MET A 170 6.18 -8.18 -9.68
N LEU A 171 7.44 -8.16 -10.12
CA LEU A 171 8.59 -8.00 -9.22
C LEU A 171 8.55 -6.67 -8.47
N ASN A 172 8.21 -5.58 -9.14
CA ASN A 172 8.05 -4.26 -8.51
C ASN A 172 6.91 -4.28 -7.46
N ALA A 173 5.81 -4.98 -7.74
CA ALA A 173 4.73 -5.17 -6.77
C ALA A 173 5.19 -6.00 -5.56
N LEU A 174 5.89 -7.11 -5.82
CA LEU A 174 6.42 -8.02 -4.80
C LEU A 174 7.43 -7.32 -3.88
N ALA A 175 8.39 -6.59 -4.45
CA ALA A 175 9.46 -5.92 -3.71
C ALA A 175 8.95 -4.81 -2.75
N ARG A 176 7.80 -4.20 -3.06
CA ARG A 176 7.23 -3.10 -2.27
C ARG A 176 6.27 -3.57 -1.18
N ASP A 177 5.43 -4.56 -1.49
CA ASP A 177 4.29 -4.92 -0.64
C ASP A 177 4.54 -6.18 0.20
N PHE A 178 5.60 -6.96 -0.06
CA PHE A 178 5.80 -8.29 0.53
C PHE A 178 7.18 -8.51 1.16
N ILE A 179 7.22 -9.44 2.11
CA ILE A 179 8.44 -10.00 2.72
C ILE A 179 8.65 -11.40 2.17
N PHE A 180 9.84 -11.67 1.67
CA PHE A 180 10.26 -12.98 1.19
C PHE A 180 11.52 -13.42 1.91
N ASP A 181 11.57 -14.71 2.26
CA ASP A 181 12.77 -15.36 2.75
C ASP A 181 13.72 -15.67 1.58
N ALA A 182 15.00 -15.89 1.87
CA ALA A 182 16.03 -16.15 0.85
C ALA A 182 15.64 -17.32 -0.07
N SER A 183 15.08 -18.40 0.48
CA SER A 183 14.61 -19.56 -0.29
C SER A 183 13.54 -19.20 -1.32
N HIS A 184 12.66 -18.24 -1.01
CA HIS A 184 11.64 -17.81 -1.96
C HIS A 184 12.25 -16.97 -3.08
N VAL A 185 13.24 -16.13 -2.75
CA VAL A 185 14.00 -15.35 -3.74
C VAL A 185 14.76 -16.29 -4.69
N ASP A 186 15.39 -17.34 -4.16
CA ASP A 186 16.06 -18.35 -4.98
C ASP A 186 15.10 -19.00 -5.97
N GLN A 187 13.88 -19.36 -5.55
CA GLN A 187 12.85 -19.89 -6.45
C GLN A 187 12.45 -18.89 -7.55
N LEU A 188 12.35 -17.59 -7.23
CA LEU A 188 12.07 -16.55 -8.23
C LEU A 188 13.24 -16.35 -9.20
N CYS A 189 14.48 -16.56 -8.75
CA CYS A 189 15.68 -16.47 -9.58
C CYS A 189 15.88 -17.70 -10.48
N LEU A 190 15.51 -18.90 -10.02
CA LEU A 190 15.59 -20.13 -10.81
C LEU A 190 14.71 -20.09 -12.07
N SER A 191 13.62 -19.31 -12.06
CA SER A 191 12.82 -19.10 -13.27
C SER A 191 13.49 -18.19 -14.31
N LYS A 192 14.75 -17.77 -14.10
CA LYS A 192 15.56 -17.08 -15.11
C LYS A 192 16.51 -18.02 -15.86
N SER A 193 16.66 -19.27 -15.41
CA SER A 193 17.65 -20.20 -15.98
C SER A 193 17.02 -21.17 -16.97
N MET A 194 16.39 -20.66 -18.03
CA MET A 194 16.18 -21.37 -19.30
C MET A 194 16.18 -20.37 -20.47
N THR A 195 17.35 -19.78 -20.71
CA THR A 195 17.74 -19.22 -22.01
C THR A 195 19.11 -19.76 -22.35
#